data_AF-A0A6B3EC39-F1
#
_entry.id   AF-A0A6B3EC39-F1
#
_cell.length_a   1.000
_cell.length_b   1.000
_cell.length_c   1.000
_cell.angle_alpha   90.00
_cell.angle_beta   90.00
_cell.angle_gamma   90.00
#
_symmetry.space_group_name_H-M   'P 1'
#
loop_
_entity.id
_entity.type
_entity.pdbx_description
1 polymer ?
#
loop_
_entity_poly.entity_id
_entity_poly.type
_entity_poly.pdbx_seq_one_letter_code
_entity_poly.pdbx_strand_id
1 'polypeptide(L)' 'KRYIIAPRGLQQGDRVENGQGADIKPGNNLPLRHIPVGTTVHAIELRPGGGAKFARSAGASVQLLAREGAMA' A
#
# COMPACT_ATOMS: atom_id res chain seq x y z
N LYS A 1 -13.25 13.13 -8.08
CA LYS A 1 -12.87 11.84 -8.71
C LYS A 1 -11.34 11.80 -8.80
N ARG A 2 -10.71 10.66 -8.52
CA ARG A 2 -9.25 10.48 -8.57
C ARG A 2 -8.95 9.12 -9.18
N TYR A 3 -7.79 9.00 -9.81
CA TYR A 3 -7.28 7.72 -10.31
C TYR A 3 -6.28 7.13 -9.32
N ILE A 4 -6.26 5.81 -9.23
CA ILE A 4 -5.26 5.02 -8.50
C ILE A 4 -4.72 3.94 -9.43
N ILE A 5 -3.52 3.44 -9.13
CA ILE A 5 -3.01 2.23 -9.79
C ILE A 5 -3.94 1.08 -9.38
N ALA A 6 -4.45 0.34 -10.36
CA ALA A 6 -5.36 -0.77 -10.11
C ALA A 6 -4.58 -1.92 -9.42
N PRO A 7 -4.88 -2.23 -8.15
CA PRO A 7 -4.29 -3.39 -7.49
C PRO A 7 -4.85 -4.68 -8.07
N ARG A 8 -4.09 -5.76 -7.95
CA ARG A 8 -4.60 -7.10 -8.26
C ARG A 8 -5.77 -7.44 -7.33
N GLY A 9 -6.89 -7.87 -7.92
CA GLY A 9 -8.06 -8.34 -7.18
C GLY A 9 -9.08 -7.26 -6.80
N LEU A 10 -8.83 -5.98 -7.12
CA LEU A 10 -9.83 -4.91 -6.94
C LEU A 10 -10.88 -4.98 -8.06
N GLN A 11 -12.15 -5.01 -7.67
CA GLN A 11 -13.30 -5.09 -8.56
C GLN A 11 -14.13 -3.80 -8.53
N GLN A 12 -14.97 -3.63 -9.55
CA GLN A 12 -15.89 -2.49 -9.58
C GLN A 12 -16.92 -2.62 -8.46
N GLY A 13 -17.10 -1.54 -7.69
CA GLY A 13 -18.01 -1.53 -6.53
C GLY A 13 -17.31 -1.78 -5.20
N ASP A 14 -16.04 -2.23 -5.21
CA ASP A 14 -15.26 -2.38 -3.99
C ASP A 14 -15.03 -1.03 -3.31
N ARG A 15 -15.16 -1.02 -1.98
CA ARG A 15 -14.89 0.15 -1.15
C ARG A 15 -13.40 0.22 -0.84
N VAL A 16 -12.77 1.29 -1.30
CA VAL A 16 -11.35 1.59 -1.05
C VAL A 16 -11.24 2.73 -0.05
N GLU A 17 -10.41 2.53 0.97
CA GLU A 17 -10.23 3.47 2.07
C GLU A 17 -8.75 3.84 2.24
N ASN A 18 -8.52 5.07 2.68
CA ASN A 18 -7.19 5.58 3.02
C ASN A 18 -7.19 6.01 4.49
N GLY A 19 -6.15 5.61 5.22
CA GLY A 19 -5.93 6.07 6.59
C GLY A 19 -5.40 4.98 7.51
N GLN A 20 -5.11 5.37 8.76
CA GLN A 20 -4.56 4.47 9.78
C GLN A 20 -5.56 3.41 10.28
N GLY A 21 -6.86 3.67 10.11
CA GLY A 21 -7.94 2.75 10.51
C GLY A 21 -8.52 1.94 9.36
N ALA A 22 -7.91 1.97 8.17
CA ALA A 22 -8.38 1.16 7.05
C ALA A 22 -8.05 -0.32 7.29
N ASP A 23 -8.86 -1.20 6.72
CA ASP A 23 -8.58 -2.63 6.75
C ASP A 23 -7.40 -2.99 5.82
N ILE A 24 -6.70 -4.08 6.13
CA ILE A 24 -5.68 -4.67 5.25
C ILE A 24 -6.39 -5.43 4.12
N LYS A 25 -6.81 -4.68 3.08
CA LYS A 25 -7.49 -5.19 1.89
C LYS A 25 -6.86 -4.60 0.61
N PRO A 26 -6.90 -5.32 -0.53
CA PRO A 26 -6.45 -4.80 -1.81
C PRO A 26 -7.11 -3.45 -2.14
N GLY A 27 -6.30 -2.46 -2.50
CA GLY A 27 -6.75 -1.09 -2.81
C GLY A 27 -6.59 -0.11 -1.66
N ASN A 28 -6.66 -0.57 -0.41
CA ASN A 28 -6.54 0.32 0.74
C ASN A 28 -5.10 0.86 0.88
N ASN A 29 -5.00 2.09 1.39
CA ASN A 29 -3.72 2.77 1.56
C ASN A 29 -3.53 3.21 3.00
N LEU A 30 -2.46 2.71 3.63
CA LEU A 30 -2.15 2.94 5.04
C LEU A 30 -0.64 3.18 5.20
N PRO A 31 -0.19 3.86 6.28
CA PRO A 31 1.23 3.95 6.58
C PRO A 31 1.82 2.56 6.87
N LEU A 32 3.05 2.30 6.40
CA LEU A 32 3.73 1.00 6.54
C LEU A 32 3.74 0.45 7.98
N ARG A 33 3.81 1.34 8.99
CA ARG A 33 3.76 0.94 10.40
C ARG A 33 2.46 0.23 10.80
N HIS A 34 1.36 0.40 10.08
CA HIS A 34 0.08 -0.27 10.37
C HIS A 34 -0.13 -1.54 9.55
N ILE A 35 0.81 -1.88 8.66
CA ILE A 35 0.71 -3.05 7.81
C ILE A 35 1.44 -4.22 8.48
N PRO A 36 0.83 -5.42 8.56
CA PRO A 36 1.49 -6.60 9.10
C PRO A 36 2.72 -7.00 8.29
N VAL A 37 3.77 -7.45 8.98
CA VAL A 37 4.94 -8.05 8.34
C VAL A 37 4.50 -9.30 7.55
N GLY A 38 5.10 -9.51 6.39
CA GLY A 38 4.77 -10.57 5.45
C GLY A 38 3.75 -10.15 4.37
N THR A 39 3.07 -9.01 4.54
CA THR A 39 2.09 -8.52 3.56
C THR A 39 2.78 -8.03 2.28
N THR A 40 2.18 -8.32 1.13
CA THR A 40 2.60 -7.79 -0.17
C THR A 40 1.90 -6.45 -0.44
N VAL A 41 2.70 -5.42 -0.69
CA VAL A 41 2.25 -4.04 -0.90
C VAL A 41 2.79 -3.48 -2.23
N HIS A 42 2.23 -2.38 -2.70
CA HIS A 42 2.65 -1.69 -3.92
C HIS A 42 2.51 -0.17 -3.72
N ALA A 43 3.03 0.62 -4.66
CA ALA A 43 2.96 2.09 -4.62
C ALA A 43 3.50 2.70 -3.30
N ILE A 44 4.72 2.32 -2.92
CA ILE A 44 5.35 2.73 -1.64
C ILE A 44 6.06 4.09 -1.78
N GLU A 45 5.97 4.92 -0.74
CA GLU A 45 6.70 6.18 -0.62
C GLU A 45 8.16 5.94 -0.19
N LEU A 46 9.13 6.64 -0.80
CA LEU A 46 10.54 6.59 -0.37
C LEU A 46 10.76 7.37 0.93
N ARG A 47 10.00 8.44 1.13
CA ARG A 47 10.00 9.28 2.33
C ARG A 47 8.56 9.60 2.68
N PRO A 48 8.21 9.72 3.98
CA PRO A 48 6.84 10.07 4.38
C PRO A 48 6.36 11.33 3.66
N GLY A 49 5.23 11.24 2.94
CA GLY A 49 4.63 12.35 2.19
C GLY A 49 5.30 12.67 0.85
N GLY A 50 6.33 11.91 0.44
CA GLY A 50 7.02 12.07 -0.85
C GLY A 50 6.26 11.49 -2.05
N GLY A 51 5.10 10.87 -1.80
CA GLY A 51 4.32 10.15 -2.79
C GLY A 51 4.95 8.83 -3.21
N ALA A 52 4.14 7.98 -3.84
CA ALA A 52 4.56 6.65 -4.28
C ALA A 52 5.67 6.72 -5.34
N LYS A 53 6.80 6.04 -5.09
CA LYS A 53 7.95 5.92 -6.01
C LYS A 53 8.28 4.47 -6.34
N PHE A 54 8.12 3.53 -5.41
CA PHE A 54 8.43 2.12 -5.61
C PHE A 54 7.20 1.29 -5.99
N ALA A 55 7.43 0.15 -6.65
CA ALA A 55 6.41 -0.83 -7.03
C ALA A 55 5.18 -0.21 -7.72
N ARG A 56 5.42 0.56 -8.80
CA ARG A 56 4.37 1.23 -9.60
C ARG A 56 4.11 0.58 -10.95
N SER A 57 5.05 -0.23 -11.44
CA SER A 57 4.92 -0.90 -12.73
C SER A 57 3.89 -2.03 -12.67
N ALA A 58 3.40 -2.46 -13.83
CA ALA A 58 2.48 -3.59 -13.92
C ALA A 58 3.10 -4.85 -13.27
N GLY A 59 2.35 -5.49 -12.37
CA GLY A 59 2.81 -6.68 -11.64
C GLY A 59 3.88 -6.42 -10.58
N ALA A 60 4.34 -5.17 -10.40
CA ALA A 60 5.35 -4.85 -9.39
C ALA A 60 4.72 -4.85 -8.00
N SER A 61 5.41 -5.49 -7.06
CA SER A 61 5.03 -5.53 -5.66
C SER A 61 6.27 -5.67 -4.78
N VAL A 62 6.13 -5.36 -3.50
CA VAL A 62 7.18 -5.48 -2.48
C VAL A 62 6.57 -6.19 -1.29
N GLN A 63 7.33 -7.09 -0.69
CA GLN A 63 6.93 -7.75 0.55
C GLN A 63 7.53 -7.00 1.74
N LEU A 64 6.70 -6.69 2.74
CA LEU A 64 7.18 -6.13 3.99
C LEU A 64 7.88 -7.24 4.79
N LEU A 65 9.21 -7.23 4.84
CA LEU A 65 9.99 -8.34 5.42
C LEU A 65 10.19 -8.20 6.94
N ALA A 66 10.43 -6.98 7.42
CA ALA A 66 10.69 -6.71 8.82
C ALA A 66 10.29 -5.27 9.12
N ARG A 67 10.05 -4.99 10.41
CA ARG A 67 9.86 -3.63 10.91
C ARG A 67 10.74 -3.46 12.13
N GLU A 68 11.71 -2.55 12.03
CA GLU A 68 12.69 -2.28 13.08
C GLU A 68 12.65 -0.79 13.45
N GLY A 69 12.15 -0.49 14.65
CA GLY A 69 12.02 0.88 15.16
C GLY A 69 11.16 1.76 14.25
N ALA A 70 11.75 2.85 13.74
CA ALA A 70 11.09 3.78 12.83
C ALA A 70 11.09 3.33 11.35
N MET A 71 11.77 2.23 11.04
CA MET A 71 11.94 1.72 9.67
C MET A 71 11.07 0.48 9.46
N ALA A 72 10.36 0.46 8.34
CA ALA A 72 9.52 -0.64 7.88
C ALA A 72 9.88 -0.92 6.41
#